data_AF-A0A2K6S3K9-F1
#
_entry.id   AF-A0A2K6S3K9-F1
#
_cell.length_a   1.000
_cell.length_b   1.000
_cell.length_c   1.000
_cell.angle_alpha   90.00
_cell.angle_beta   90.00
_cell.angle_gamma   90.00
#
_symmetry.space_group_name_H-M   'P 1'
#
loop_
_entity.id
_entity.type
_entity.pdbx_description
1 polymer ?
#
loop_
_entity_poly.entity_id
_entity_poly.type
_entity_poly.pdbx_seq_one_letter_code
_entity_poly.pdbx_strand_id
1 'polypeptide(L)'
;MRLSVCLLLVTLAICCYQANAVVCPALFSEILGFLFIDEPAFKLQLAKFNAPPEAVAAKLEVKKCIDQMSLEKRGPLEVALLKIVEKCNK
;
A
#
# COMPACT_ATOMS: atom_id res chain seq x y z
N MET A 1 42.42 -7.53 4.44
CA MET A 1 41.21 -7.57 3.59
C MET A 1 40.76 -6.13 3.36
N ARG A 2 40.62 -5.69 2.10
CA ARG A 2 40.37 -4.27 1.79
C ARG A 2 38.89 -3.95 1.96
N LEU A 3 38.53 -3.35 3.10
CA LEU A 3 37.19 -2.85 3.42
C LEU A 3 36.59 -1.98 2.30
N SER A 4 37.43 -1.29 1.52
CA SER A 4 36.97 -0.46 0.41
C SER A 4 36.27 -1.25 -0.69
N VAL A 5 36.63 -2.51 -0.92
CA VAL A 5 35.99 -3.36 -1.94
C VAL A 5 34.59 -3.79 -1.48
N CYS A 6 34.44 -4.15 -0.20
CA CYS A 6 33.14 -4.48 0.38
C CYS A 6 32.19 -3.27 0.38
N LEU A 7 32.68 -2.09 0.74
CA LEU A 7 31.91 -0.84 0.68
C LEU A 7 31.44 -0.53 -0.75
N LEU A 8 32.31 -0.67 -1.75
CA LEU A 8 31.94 -0.46 -3.15
C LEU A 8 30.85 -1.43 -3.62
N LEU A 9 30.94 -2.71 -3.24
CA LEU A 9 29.94 -3.72 -3.59
C LEU A 9 28.59 -3.46 -2.93
N VAL A 10 28.58 -3.02 -1.67
CA VAL A 10 27.35 -2.64 -0.96
C VAL A 10 26.71 -1.41 -1.59
N THR A 11 27.51 -0.38 -1.91
CA THR A 11 27.00 0.82 -2.60
C THR A 11 26.46 0.47 -3.98
N LEU A 12 27.15 -0.39 -4.75
CA LEU A 12 26.66 -0.83 -6.06
C LEU A 12 25.38 -1.66 -5.93
N ALA A 13 25.28 -2.54 -4.93
CA ALA A 13 24.06 -3.29 -4.66
C ALA A 13 22.88 -2.38 -4.28
N ILE A 14 23.11 -1.31 -3.53
CA ILE A 14 22.07 -0.34 -3.15
C ILE A 14 21.71 0.58 -4.33
N CYS A 15 22.70 1.06 -5.09
CA CYS A 15 22.50 1.96 -6.23
C CYS A 15 21.96 1.24 -7.48
N CYS A 16 22.22 -0.06 -7.62
CA CYS A 16 21.73 -0.90 -8.71
C CYS A 16 20.57 -1.81 -8.27
N TYR A 17 20.10 -1.71 -7.02
CA TYR A 17 18.80 -2.28 -6.65
C TYR A 17 17.75 -1.49 -7.43
N GLN A 18 17.36 -2.01 -8.58
CA GLN A 18 16.11 -1.60 -9.19
C GLN A 18 15.06 -1.74 -8.10
N ALA A 19 14.46 -0.62 -7.69
CA ALA A 19 13.21 -0.68 -6.95
C ALA A 19 12.23 -1.36 -7.90
N ASN A 20 12.14 -2.68 -7.79
CA ASN A 20 11.10 -3.47 -8.43
C ASN A 20 9.82 -2.91 -7.84
N ALA A 21 9.19 -1.96 -8.53
CA ALA A 21 8.02 -1.25 -8.04
C ALA A 21 6.77 -2.15 -8.10
N VAL A 22 6.95 -3.46 -7.99
CA VAL A 22 5.86 -4.42 -7.97
C VAL A 22 4.98 -4.09 -6.77
N VAL A 23 3.72 -3.80 -7.05
CA VAL A 23 2.77 -3.41 -6.01
C VAL A 23 2.55 -4.59 -5.07
N CYS A 24 2.71 -4.35 -3.78
CA CYS A 24 2.45 -5.35 -2.75
C CYS A 24 0.98 -5.82 -2.83
N PRO A 25 0.69 -7.11 -3.06
CA PRO A 25 -0.69 -7.60 -3.16
C PRO A 25 -1.53 -7.32 -1.92
N ALA A 26 -0.91 -7.34 -0.73
CA ALA A 26 -1.58 -7.03 0.53
C ALA A 26 -1.99 -5.54 0.60
N LEU A 27 -1.13 -4.63 0.13
CA LEU A 27 -1.44 -3.20 0.06
C LEU A 27 -2.54 -2.93 -0.96
N PHE A 28 -2.48 -3.55 -2.15
CA PHE A 28 -3.51 -3.40 -3.17
C PHE A 28 -4.87 -3.88 -2.65
N SER A 29 -4.91 -5.05 -2.02
CA SER A 29 -6.12 -5.59 -1.39
C SER A 29 -6.64 -4.69 -0.27
N GLU A 30 -5.76 -4.10 0.55
CA GLU A 30 -6.13 -3.15 1.61
C GLU A 30 -6.76 -1.88 1.04
N ILE A 31 -6.20 -1.30 -0.02
CA ILE A 31 -6.77 -0.10 -0.66
C ILE A 31 -8.14 -0.40 -1.27
N LEU A 32 -8.31 -1.54 -1.95
CA LEU A 32 -9.62 -1.93 -2.47
C LEU A 32 -10.64 -2.17 -1.35
N GLY A 33 -10.24 -2.84 -0.27
CA GLY A 33 -11.09 -3.03 0.90
C GLY A 33 -11.48 -1.71 1.56
N PHE A 34 -10.56 -0.77 1.64
CA PHE A 34 -10.79 0.57 2.15
C PHE A 34 -11.86 1.32 1.34
N LEU A 35 -11.82 1.18 0.01
CA LEU A 35 -12.77 1.82 -0.91
C LEU A 35 -14.16 1.18 -0.89
N PHE A 36 -14.27 -0.15 -0.82
CA PHE A 36 -15.52 -0.84 -1.18
C PHE A 36 -16.15 -1.71 -0.08
N ILE A 37 -15.39 -2.12 0.94
CA ILE A 37 -15.91 -2.98 2.01
C ILE A 37 -16.39 -2.11 3.17
N ASP A 38 -17.36 -2.57 3.97
CA ASP A 38 -17.83 -1.88 5.17
C ASP A 38 -16.75 -1.80 6.28
N GLU A 39 -16.91 -0.85 7.20
CA GLU A 39 -15.94 -0.59 8.29
C GLU A 39 -15.64 -1.83 9.17
N PRO A 40 -16.63 -2.61 9.66
CA PRO A 40 -16.35 -3.84 10.40
C PRO A 40 -15.49 -4.85 9.63
N ALA A 41 -15.83 -5.15 8.38
CA ALA A 41 -15.06 -6.10 7.57
C ALA A 41 -13.68 -5.54 7.19
N PHE A 42 -13.55 -4.24 6.95
CA PHE A 42 -12.26 -3.59 6.75
C PHE A 42 -11.37 -3.64 8.01
N LYS A 43 -11.95 -3.49 9.20
CA LYS A 43 -11.21 -3.64 10.47
C LYS A 43 -10.66 -5.05 10.65
N LEU A 44 -11.42 -6.08 10.25
CA LEU A 44 -10.94 -7.47 10.23
C LEU A 44 -9.79 -7.66 9.23
N GLN A 45 -9.86 -6.98 8.08
CA GLN A 45 -8.76 -6.99 7.12
C GLN A 45 -7.49 -6.34 7.68
N LEU A 46 -7.61 -5.21 8.39
CA LEU A 46 -6.49 -4.51 9.03
C LEU A 46 -5.79 -5.36 10.12
N ALA A 47 -6.52 -6.27 10.79
CA ALA A 47 -5.94 -7.14 11.81
C ALA A 47 -4.79 -8.02 11.28
N LYS A 48 -4.77 -8.31 9.98
CA LYS A 48 -3.69 -9.08 9.33
C LYS A 48 -2.32 -8.42 9.42
N PHE A 49 -2.26 -7.11 9.63
CA PHE A 49 -1.02 -6.34 9.64
C PHE A 49 -0.42 -6.17 11.04
N ASN A 50 -1.12 -6.61 12.10
CA ASN A 50 -0.68 -6.43 13.50
C ASN A 50 -0.24 -4.97 13.82
N ALA A 51 -0.95 -4.00 13.25
CA ALA A 51 -0.61 -2.59 13.38
C ALA A 51 -0.94 -2.06 14.79
N PRO A 52 -0.23 -1.02 15.28
CA PRO A 52 -0.57 -0.36 16.53
C PRO A 52 -2.03 0.12 16.55
N PRO A 53 -2.72 0.07 17.69
CA PRO A 53 -4.13 0.49 17.79
C PRO A 53 -4.37 1.92 17.28
N GLU A 54 -3.40 2.81 17.50
CA GLU A 54 -3.41 4.21 17.05
C GLU A 54 -3.47 4.31 15.52
N ALA A 55 -2.68 3.50 14.80
CA ALA A 55 -2.67 3.48 13.34
C ALA A 55 -3.97 2.92 12.77
N VAL A 56 -4.53 1.89 13.42
CA VAL A 56 -5.85 1.33 13.06
C VAL A 56 -6.95 2.38 13.25
N ALA A 57 -6.96 3.07 14.39
CA ALA A 57 -7.93 4.12 14.68
C ALA A 57 -7.85 5.27 13.66
N ALA A 58 -6.63 5.74 13.35
CA ALA A 58 -6.42 6.77 12.35
C ALA A 58 -6.93 6.34 10.97
N LYS A 59 -6.66 5.09 10.56
CA LYS A 59 -7.14 4.57 9.28
C LYS A 59 -8.67 4.46 9.22
N LEU A 60 -9.30 3.99 10.30
CA LEU A 60 -10.76 3.92 10.40
C LEU A 60 -11.41 5.31 10.40
N GLU A 61 -10.75 6.32 10.96
CA GLU A 61 -11.25 7.70 10.90
C GLU A 61 -11.32 8.21 9.46
N VAL A 62 -10.27 7.98 8.65
CA VAL A 62 -10.30 8.34 7.23
C VAL A 62 -11.33 7.51 6.46
N LYS A 63 -11.56 6.26 6.86
CA LYS A 63 -12.57 5.40 6.23
C LYS A 63 -13.98 5.99 6.32
N LYS A 64 -14.33 6.65 7.43
CA LYS A 64 -15.64 7.32 7.56
C LYS A 64 -15.90 8.33 6.45
N CYS A 65 -14.87 9.05 6.01
CA CYS A 65 -14.99 9.99 4.89
C CYS A 65 -15.27 9.26 3.56
N ILE A 66 -14.60 8.14 3.31
CA ILE A 66 -14.84 7.33 2.12
C ILE A 66 -16.23 6.71 2.16
N ASP A 67 -16.67 6.24 3.33
CA ASP A 67 -17.97 5.60 3.48
C ASP A 67 -19.15 6.56 3.26
N GLN A 68 -18.94 7.86 3.46
CA GLN A 68 -19.89 8.91 3.07
C GLN A 68 -19.92 9.21 1.57
N MET A 69 -18.92 8.78 0.80
CA MET A 69 -18.92 8.94 -0.66
C MET A 69 -19.85 7.91 -1.31
N SER A 70 -20.66 8.33 -2.28
CA SER A 70 -21.41 7.41 -3.13
C SER A 70 -20.47 6.47 -3.89
N LEU A 71 -20.92 5.24 -4.16
CA LEU A 71 -20.13 4.24 -4.88
C LEU A 71 -19.65 4.74 -6.25
N GLU A 72 -20.48 5.51 -6.95
CA GLU A 72 -20.13 6.14 -8.24
C GLU A 72 -18.88 7.02 -8.14
N LYS A 73 -18.68 7.71 -7.01
CA LYS A 73 -17.49 8.56 -6.78
C LYS A 73 -16.26 7.75 -6.39
N ARG A 74 -16.40 6.49 -5.96
CA ARG A 74 -15.29 5.59 -5.60
C ARG A 74 -14.70 4.89 -6.83
N GLY A 75 -15.51 4.62 -7.85
CA GLY A 75 -15.06 3.99 -9.10
C GLY A 75 -13.86 4.69 -9.78
N PRO A 76 -13.86 6.03 -9.94
CA PRO A 76 -12.70 6.74 -10.48
C PRO A 76 -11.41 6.56 -9.66
N LEU A 77 -11.50 6.35 -8.34
CA LEU A 77 -10.34 6.09 -7.48
C LEU A 77 -9.75 4.71 -7.74
N GLU A 78 -10.59 3.70 -7.96
CA GLU A 78 -10.16 2.36 -8.37
C GLU A 78 -9.46 2.41 -9.74
N VAL A 79 -10.03 3.13 -10.71
CA VAL A 79 -9.41 3.30 -12.03
C VAL A 79 -8.05 3.99 -11.92
N ALA A 80 -7.94 5.00 -11.07
CA ALA A 80 -6.65 5.66 -10.81
C ALA A 80 -5.63 4.69 -10.19
N LEU A 81 -6.06 3.89 -9.22
CA LEU A 81 -5.23 2.87 -8.58
C LEU A 81 -4.71 1.84 -9.60
N LEU A 82 -5.56 1.33 -10.48
CA LEU A 82 -5.17 0.37 -11.52
C LEU A 82 -4.11 0.95 -12.46
N LYS A 83 -4.26 2.21 -12.88
CA LYS A 83 -3.25 2.89 -13.71
C LYS A 83 -1.90 3.04 -13.00
N ILE A 84 -1.91 3.25 -11.68
CA ILE A 84 -0.67 3.29 -10.89
C ILE A 84 -0.03 1.90 -10.87
N VAL A 85 -0.82 0.86 -10.61
CA VAL A 85 -0.35 -0.54 -10.57
C VAL A 85 0.27 -0.95 -11.91
N GLU A 86 -0.38 -0.63 -13.03
CA GLU A 86 0.16 -0.89 -14.38
C GLU A 86 1.49 -0.20 -14.65
N LYS A 87 1.70 0.99 -14.08
CA LYS A 87 2.95 1.74 -14.24
C LYS A 87 4.05 1.24 -13.32
N CYS A 88 3.70 0.79 -12.12
CA CYS A 88 4.64 0.32 -11.10
C CYS A 88 5.06 -1.15 -11.33
N ASN A 89 4.21 -1.98 -11.93
CA ASN A 89 4.52 -3.38 -12.29
C ASN A 89 5.33 -3.53 -13.60
N LYS A 90 5.89 -2.44 -14.15
CA LYS A 90 6.79 -2.44 -15.31
C LYS A 90 8.23 -2.25 -14.87
#